data_AF-A0A964EWR4-F1
#
_entry.id   AF-A0A964EWR4-F1
#
_cell.length_a   1.000
_cell.length_b   1.000
_cell.length_c   1.000
_cell.angle_alpha   90.00
_cell.angle_beta   90.00
_cell.angle_gamma   90.00
#
_symmetry.space_group_name_H-M   'P 1'
#
loop_
_entity.id
_entity.type
_entity.pdbx_description
1 polymer ?
#
loop_
_entity_poly.entity_id
_entity_poly.type
_entity_poly.pdbx_seq_one_letter_code
_entity_poly.pdbx_strand_id
1 'polypeptide(L)'
;MTPQRFLERLLFDQELRARFAADRGATLAAHGVEAPGLFADLDLHGLELDAQVRRRYLMSALCRPFPLSAAALGAAPGGPARLSAFLASPHLFGPLGARTAAFGDHLARLLALADLPPVTKGLLQANLGWERALVDNAAALREAAARGEAPGLPPKPAASALKKGRLTLPPYLLAAELPLPTGLLRAALDGVSAADAWARVEAGALDPGRVVTVSRADPVPVTMLARGYVAGMSQDRAGAGGVAPLVDVRHLTVELSGRQGALLAMLQERPRLRDLPAARARVLRRLAEAGVLDAIR
;
A
#
# COMPACT_ATOMS: atom_id res chain seq x y z
N MET A 1 13.36 -14.40 27.46
CA MET A 1 13.24 -13.85 26.08
C MET A 1 14.26 -14.58 25.25
N THR A 2 13.86 -15.14 24.12
CA THR A 2 14.78 -15.91 23.28
C THR A 2 15.90 -15.02 22.72
N PRO A 3 17.11 -15.57 22.51
CA PRO A 3 18.23 -14.82 21.89
C PRO A 3 17.83 -14.22 20.54
N GLN A 4 17.12 -14.99 19.71
CA GLN A 4 16.64 -14.53 18.40
C GLN A 4 15.80 -13.27 18.53
N ARG A 5 14.80 -13.26 19.42
CA ARG A 5 13.90 -12.12 19.59
C ARG A 5 14.63 -10.89 20.12
N PHE A 6 15.64 -11.07 20.98
CA PHE A 6 16.44 -9.97 21.46
C PHE A 6 17.34 -9.39 20.36
N LEU A 7 17.98 -10.24 19.54
CA LEU A 7 18.76 -9.81 18.38
C LEU A 7 17.91 -9.07 17.35
N GLU A 8 16.69 -9.55 17.08
CA GLU A 8 15.72 -8.87 16.21
C GLU A 8 15.38 -7.47 16.75
N ARG A 9 15.17 -7.33 18.07
CA ARG A 9 14.96 -6.01 18.67
C ARG A 9 16.18 -5.12 18.53
N LEU A 10 17.39 -5.65 18.76
CA LEU A 10 18.62 -4.89 18.54
C LEU A 10 18.71 -4.37 17.09
N LEU A 11 18.27 -5.11 16.08
CA LEU A 11 18.31 -4.63 14.69
C LEU A 11 17.41 -3.39 14.43
N PHE A 12 16.32 -3.22 15.18
CA PHE A 12 15.32 -2.19 14.87
C PHE A 12 15.12 -1.12 15.95
N ASP A 13 15.62 -1.36 17.15
CA ASP A 13 15.53 -0.44 18.30
C ASP A 13 16.91 0.20 18.56
N GLN A 14 17.09 1.41 18.03
CA GLN A 14 18.34 2.17 18.17
C GLN A 14 18.65 2.51 19.63
N GLU A 15 17.65 2.81 20.45
CA GLU A 15 17.84 3.12 21.88
C GLU A 15 18.26 1.86 22.65
N LEU A 16 17.69 0.70 22.31
CA LEU A 16 18.14 -0.58 22.85
C LEU A 16 19.58 -0.88 22.44
N ARG A 17 19.97 -0.63 21.18
CA ARG A 17 21.38 -0.78 20.76
C ARG A 17 22.31 0.13 21.54
N ALA A 18 21.94 1.39 21.74
CA ALA A 18 22.75 2.34 22.49
C ALA A 18 22.96 1.87 23.95
N ARG A 19 21.90 1.41 24.61
CA ARG A 19 21.99 0.83 25.97
C ARG A 19 22.82 -0.44 26.00
N PHE A 20 22.63 -1.33 25.02
CA PHE A 20 23.38 -2.57 24.89
C PHE A 20 24.88 -2.30 24.65
N ALA A 21 25.22 -1.28 23.87
CA ALA A 21 26.59 -0.85 23.64
C ALA A 21 27.25 -0.26 24.90
N ALA A 22 26.47 0.46 25.73
CA ALA A 22 26.95 1.04 26.97
C ALA A 22 27.15 0.00 28.09
N ASP A 23 26.19 -0.92 28.26
CA ASP A 23 26.25 -2.01 29.24
C ASP A 23 25.47 -3.23 28.76
N ARG A 24 26.20 -4.21 28.19
CA ARG A 24 25.62 -5.46 27.69
C ARG A 24 24.98 -6.27 28.81
N GLY A 25 25.67 -6.42 29.94
CA GLY A 25 25.24 -7.26 31.05
C GLY A 25 23.93 -6.77 31.66
N ALA A 26 23.86 -5.47 31.99
CA ALA A 26 22.66 -4.87 32.52
C ALA A 26 21.50 -4.90 31.51
N THR A 27 21.78 -4.62 30.22
CA THR A 27 20.73 -4.62 29.20
C THR A 27 20.15 -6.02 28.97
N LEU A 28 20.99 -7.06 28.91
CA LEU A 28 20.56 -8.47 28.76
C LEU A 28 19.76 -8.93 29.98
N ALA A 29 20.22 -8.60 31.19
CA ALA A 29 19.53 -8.93 32.43
C ALA A 29 18.16 -8.24 32.51
N ALA A 30 18.07 -6.95 32.18
CA ALA A 30 16.83 -6.18 32.18
C ALA A 30 15.77 -6.73 31.21
N HIS A 31 16.19 -7.42 30.15
CA HIS A 31 15.31 -8.03 29.15
C HIS A 31 15.07 -9.53 29.38
N GLY A 32 15.66 -10.11 30.44
CA GLY A 32 15.53 -11.54 30.75
C GLY A 32 15.95 -12.42 29.57
N VAL A 33 17.06 -12.09 28.93
CA VAL A 33 17.55 -12.81 27.73
C VAL A 33 18.11 -14.16 28.15
N GLU A 34 17.61 -15.22 27.52
CA GLU A 34 18.14 -16.57 27.67
C GLU A 34 19.53 -16.66 27.00
N ALA A 35 20.43 -17.48 27.55
CA ALA A 35 21.79 -17.68 27.00
C ALA A 35 22.56 -16.37 26.69
N PRO A 36 22.76 -15.47 27.67
CA PRO A 36 23.40 -14.16 27.45
C PRO A 36 24.84 -14.25 26.91
N GLY A 37 25.52 -15.39 27.10
CA GLY A 37 26.86 -15.63 26.56
C GLY A 37 26.95 -15.54 25.03
N LEU A 38 25.84 -15.73 24.30
CA LEU A 38 25.79 -15.57 22.84
C LEU A 38 26.05 -14.12 22.38
N PHE A 39 25.96 -13.15 23.29
CA PHE A 39 26.09 -11.73 23.01
C PHE A 39 27.44 -11.16 23.46
N ALA A 40 28.32 -11.99 24.03
CA ALA A 40 29.61 -11.56 24.59
C ALA A 40 30.53 -10.95 23.53
N ASP A 41 30.54 -11.53 22.32
CA ASP A 41 31.44 -11.14 21.23
C ASP A 41 30.69 -10.51 20.04
N LEU A 42 29.45 -10.03 20.26
CA LEU A 42 28.67 -9.44 19.18
C LEU A 42 29.38 -8.16 18.67
N ASP A 43 29.70 -8.14 17.36
CA ASP A 43 30.24 -6.96 16.68
C ASP A 43 29.16 -5.89 16.56
N LEU A 44 29.30 -4.81 17.34
CA LEU A 44 28.35 -3.70 17.35
C LEU A 44 28.41 -2.87 16.06
N HIS A 45 29.57 -2.80 15.42
CA HIS A 45 29.70 -2.06 14.18
C HIS A 45 29.00 -2.79 13.03
N GLY A 46 29.27 -4.10 12.89
CA GLY A 46 28.55 -4.97 11.97
C GLY A 46 27.05 -4.99 12.22
N LEU A 47 26.62 -5.02 13.49
CA LEU A 47 25.21 -4.95 13.87
C LEU A 47 24.55 -3.63 13.42
N GLU A 48 25.21 -2.48 13.59
CA GLU A 48 24.68 -1.18 13.16
C GLU A 48 24.55 -1.11 11.63
N LEU A 49 25.55 -1.61 10.89
CA LEU A 49 25.50 -1.67 9.43
C LEU A 49 24.36 -2.58 8.94
N ASP A 50 24.21 -3.77 9.53
CA ASP A 50 23.12 -4.69 9.18
C ASP A 50 21.74 -4.08 9.52
N ALA A 51 21.61 -3.44 10.68
CA ALA A 51 20.42 -2.70 11.08
C ALA A 51 20.06 -1.61 10.06
N GLN A 52 21.04 -0.84 9.59
CA GLN A 52 20.81 0.23 8.61
C GLN A 52 20.33 -0.32 7.26
N VAL A 53 20.98 -1.38 6.74
CA VAL A 53 20.62 -2.00 5.46
C VAL A 53 19.23 -2.61 5.54
N ARG A 54 18.93 -3.38 6.61
CA ARG A 54 17.61 -3.98 6.82
C ARG A 54 16.52 -2.94 6.99
N ARG A 55 16.78 -1.86 7.74
CA ARG A 55 15.85 -0.74 7.89
C ARG A 55 15.46 -0.18 6.54
N ARG A 56 16.44 0.12 5.68
CA ARG A 56 16.19 0.69 4.35
C ARG A 56 15.37 -0.25 3.47
N TYR A 57 15.72 -1.54 3.48
CA TYR A 57 14.96 -2.57 2.75
C TYR A 57 13.52 -2.69 3.23
N LEU A 58 13.31 -2.83 4.55
CA LEU A 58 11.99 -2.99 5.15
C LEU A 58 11.13 -1.76 4.93
N MET A 59 11.66 -0.55 5.13
CA MET A 59 10.91 0.67 4.87
C MET A 59 10.56 0.84 3.40
N SER A 60 11.46 0.48 2.46
CA SER A 60 11.10 0.43 1.04
C SER A 60 9.95 -0.54 0.78
N ALA A 61 9.98 -1.73 1.37
CA ALA A 61 8.92 -2.73 1.22
C ALA A 61 7.58 -2.28 1.84
N LEU A 62 7.61 -1.63 3.00
CA LEU A 62 6.42 -1.15 3.71
C LEU A 62 5.79 0.07 3.04
N CYS A 63 6.58 0.97 2.45
CA CYS A 63 6.06 2.16 1.77
C CYS A 63 5.51 1.87 0.37
N ARG A 64 5.94 0.80 -0.30
CA ARG A 64 5.50 0.43 -1.66
C ARG A 64 3.98 0.36 -1.86
N PRO A 65 3.17 -0.18 -0.93
CA PRO A 65 1.72 -0.23 -1.07
C PRO A 65 1.02 1.10 -0.73
N PHE A 66 1.75 2.04 -0.12
CA PHE A 66 1.23 3.35 0.33
C PHE A 66 2.11 4.52 -0.16
N PRO A 67 2.47 4.58 -1.45
CA PRO A 67 3.51 5.50 -1.92
C PRO A 67 3.18 6.97 -1.65
N LEU A 68 1.93 7.39 -1.86
CA LEU A 68 1.54 8.79 -1.70
C LEU A 68 1.39 9.14 -0.21
N SER A 69 0.74 8.28 0.57
CA SER A 69 0.53 8.53 2.00
C SER A 69 1.85 8.50 2.79
N ALA A 70 2.70 7.51 2.52
CA ALA A 70 4.01 7.42 3.18
C ALA A 70 4.92 8.59 2.79
N ALA A 71 4.94 9.00 1.51
CA ALA A 71 5.72 10.14 1.07
C ALA A 71 5.21 11.46 1.68
N ALA A 72 3.90 11.70 1.70
CA ALA A 72 3.32 12.90 2.28
C ALA A 72 3.56 13.00 3.79
N LEU A 73 3.38 11.91 4.53
CA LEU A 73 3.67 11.87 5.98
C LEU A 73 5.17 11.93 6.27
N GLY A 74 5.99 11.34 5.39
CA GLY A 74 7.45 11.35 5.49
C GLY A 74 8.07 12.71 5.18
N ALA A 75 7.43 13.54 4.36
CA ALA A 75 7.88 14.91 4.05
C ALA A 75 7.72 15.88 5.24
N ALA A 76 6.84 15.57 6.19
CA ALA A 76 6.63 16.42 7.37
C ALA A 76 7.87 16.43 8.29
N PRO A 77 8.08 17.47 9.12
CA PRO A 77 9.15 17.50 10.10
C PRO A 77 9.14 16.27 11.02
N GLY A 78 10.28 15.57 11.09
CA GLY A 78 10.41 14.30 11.83
C GLY A 78 9.66 13.11 11.21
N GLY A 79 9.08 13.26 10.03
CA GLY A 79 8.35 12.24 9.28
C GLY A 79 9.11 10.92 9.10
N PRO A 80 10.38 10.93 8.65
CA PRO A 80 11.15 9.70 8.44
C PRO A 80 11.28 8.86 9.72
N ALA A 81 11.57 9.52 10.86
CA ALA A 81 11.69 8.87 12.17
C ALA A 81 10.33 8.31 12.65
N ARG A 82 9.24 9.07 12.45
CA ARG A 82 7.89 8.62 12.82
C ARG A 82 7.41 7.43 11.98
N LEU A 83 7.78 7.37 10.70
CA LEU A 83 7.50 6.22 9.84
C LEU A 83 8.31 5.00 10.26
N SER A 84 9.62 5.17 10.47
CA SER A 84 10.52 4.06 10.84
C SER A 84 10.29 3.52 12.26
N ALA A 85 9.62 4.29 13.13
CA ALA A 85 9.17 3.81 14.44
C ALA A 85 8.29 2.55 14.35
N PHE A 86 7.63 2.30 13.20
CA PHE A 86 6.90 1.05 12.98
C PHE A 86 7.81 -0.20 13.07
N LEU A 87 9.11 -0.08 12.79
CA LEU A 87 10.02 -1.23 12.85
C LEU A 87 10.22 -1.77 14.27
N ALA A 88 9.93 -0.96 15.30
CA ALA A 88 9.90 -1.43 16.68
C ALA A 88 8.58 -2.15 17.06
N SER A 89 7.59 -2.16 16.17
CA SER A 89 6.28 -2.78 16.40
C SER A 89 6.35 -4.31 16.37
N PRO A 90 5.63 -5.02 17.26
CA PRO A 90 5.52 -6.48 17.18
C PRO A 90 4.89 -6.96 15.86
N HIS A 91 4.11 -6.11 15.18
CA HIS A 91 3.51 -6.44 13.89
C HIS A 91 4.53 -6.60 12.75
N LEU A 92 5.78 -6.11 12.92
CA LEU A 92 6.84 -6.27 11.92
C LEU A 92 7.17 -7.74 11.63
N PHE A 93 6.99 -8.60 12.62
CA PHE A 93 7.32 -10.03 12.56
C PHE A 93 6.13 -10.91 12.15
N GLY A 94 4.98 -10.29 11.83
CA GLY A 94 3.81 -11.00 11.32
C GLY A 94 3.92 -11.39 9.84
N PRO A 95 2.97 -12.19 9.34
CA PRO A 95 2.83 -12.48 7.91
C PRO A 95 2.77 -11.20 7.08
N LEU A 96 3.24 -11.25 5.82
CA LEU A 96 3.35 -10.07 4.95
C LEU A 96 2.06 -9.25 4.89
N GLY A 97 0.90 -9.89 4.66
CA GLY A 97 -0.39 -9.20 4.59
C GLY A 97 -0.77 -8.49 5.89
N ALA A 98 -0.65 -9.17 7.03
CA ALA A 98 -0.92 -8.60 8.35
C ALA A 98 0.02 -7.43 8.68
N ARG A 99 1.31 -7.57 8.34
CA ARG A 99 2.30 -6.52 8.49
C ARG A 99 1.98 -5.29 7.64
N THR A 100 1.61 -5.48 6.38
CA THR A 100 1.25 -4.37 5.48
C THR A 100 -0.01 -3.65 5.98
N ALA A 101 -1.04 -4.38 6.41
CA ALA A 101 -2.25 -3.79 6.99
C ALA A 101 -1.94 -2.98 8.26
N ALA A 102 -1.14 -3.55 9.18
CA ALA A 102 -0.73 -2.85 10.40
C ALA A 102 0.11 -1.59 10.12
N PHE A 103 0.90 -1.57 9.05
CA PHE A 103 1.60 -0.36 8.61
C PHE A 103 0.62 0.69 8.07
N GLY A 104 -0.40 0.28 7.31
CA GLY A 104 -1.50 1.18 6.89
C GLY A 104 -2.23 1.82 8.09
N ASP A 105 -2.46 1.05 9.16
CA ASP A 105 -3.00 1.57 10.43
C ASP A 105 -2.03 2.53 11.13
N HIS A 106 -0.73 2.25 11.06
CA HIS A 106 0.30 3.17 11.56
C HIS A 106 0.26 4.52 10.83
N LEU A 107 0.17 4.50 9.50
CA LEU A 107 0.02 5.72 8.70
C LEU A 107 -1.25 6.50 9.08
N ALA A 108 -2.36 5.81 9.33
CA ALA A 108 -3.61 6.44 9.75
C ALA A 108 -3.47 7.14 11.11
N ARG A 109 -2.79 6.50 12.08
CA ARG A 109 -2.49 7.10 13.39
C ARG A 109 -1.56 8.32 13.26
N LEU A 110 -0.50 8.20 12.45
CA LEU A 110 0.40 9.32 12.19
C LEU A 110 -0.35 10.51 11.58
N LEU A 111 -1.24 10.27 10.62
CA LEU A 111 -2.04 11.30 9.99
C LEU A 111 -3.02 11.97 10.96
N ALA A 112 -3.64 11.21 11.85
CA ALA A 112 -4.52 11.76 12.88
C ALA A 112 -3.78 12.73 13.81
N LEU A 113 -2.57 12.33 14.24
CA LEU A 113 -1.71 13.09 15.15
C LEU A 113 -0.90 14.20 14.46
N ALA A 114 -0.83 14.21 13.13
CA ALA A 114 -0.04 15.19 12.40
C ALA A 114 -0.59 16.61 12.64
N ASP A 115 0.30 17.58 12.79
CA ASP A 115 -0.09 18.99 12.79
C ASP A 115 -0.19 19.49 11.34
N LEU A 116 -1.36 19.32 10.75
CA LEU A 116 -1.66 19.64 9.36
C LEU A 116 -3.00 20.38 9.28
N PRO A 117 -3.17 21.30 8.31
CA PRO A 117 -4.45 21.93 8.05
C PRO A 117 -5.56 20.88 7.82
N PRO A 118 -6.80 21.11 8.28
CA PRO A 118 -7.89 20.14 8.14
C PRO A 118 -8.14 19.69 6.69
N VAL A 119 -8.02 20.60 5.72
CA VAL A 119 -8.18 20.28 4.29
C VAL A 119 -7.08 19.33 3.79
N THR A 120 -5.83 19.54 4.24
CA THR A 120 -4.70 18.67 3.94
C THR A 120 -4.89 17.30 4.57
N LYS A 121 -5.35 17.23 5.83
CA LYS A 121 -5.70 15.97 6.48
C LYS A 121 -6.77 15.22 5.69
N GLY A 122 -7.85 15.89 5.27
CA GLY A 122 -8.92 15.27 4.50
C GLY A 122 -8.44 14.69 3.16
N LEU A 123 -7.58 15.42 2.44
CA LEU A 123 -6.96 14.93 1.20
C LEU A 123 -6.12 13.67 1.45
N LEU A 124 -5.27 13.68 2.48
CA LEU A 124 -4.40 12.54 2.79
C LEU A 124 -5.21 11.35 3.34
N GLN A 125 -6.28 11.60 4.09
CA GLN A 125 -7.18 10.55 4.57
C GLN A 125 -7.86 9.82 3.41
N ALA A 126 -8.34 10.57 2.41
CA ALA A 126 -8.96 9.98 1.22
C ALA A 126 -7.95 9.13 0.42
N ASN A 127 -6.72 9.63 0.22
CA ASN A 127 -5.68 8.88 -0.48
C ASN A 127 -5.23 7.63 0.30
N LEU A 128 -5.04 7.74 1.62
CA LEU A 128 -4.69 6.59 2.46
C LEU A 128 -5.81 5.55 2.45
N GLY A 129 -7.08 5.97 2.52
CA GLY A 129 -8.22 5.08 2.40
C GLY A 129 -8.23 4.30 1.08
N TRP A 130 -7.92 4.97 -0.03
CA TRP A 130 -7.77 4.34 -1.33
C TRP A 130 -6.61 3.34 -1.39
N GLU A 131 -5.42 3.71 -0.91
CA GLU A 131 -4.24 2.82 -0.87
C GLU A 131 -4.48 1.60 0.03
N ARG A 132 -5.15 1.77 1.17
CA ARG A 132 -5.57 0.67 2.05
C ARG A 132 -6.56 -0.26 1.36
N ALA A 133 -7.57 0.28 0.70
CA ALA A 133 -8.54 -0.54 -0.03
C ALA A 133 -7.86 -1.40 -1.11
N LEU A 134 -6.85 -0.87 -1.82
CA LEU A 134 -6.04 -1.65 -2.76
C LEU A 134 -5.26 -2.79 -2.09
N VAL A 135 -4.69 -2.53 -0.91
CA VAL A 135 -3.99 -3.55 -0.11
C VAL A 135 -4.93 -4.66 0.34
N ASP A 136 -6.08 -4.29 0.89
CA ASP A 136 -7.09 -5.24 1.40
C ASP A 136 -7.66 -6.07 0.25
N ASN A 137 -7.94 -5.44 -0.89
CA ASN A 137 -8.39 -6.12 -2.10
C ASN A 137 -7.32 -7.09 -2.64
N ALA A 138 -6.04 -6.71 -2.60
CA ALA A 138 -4.96 -7.62 -2.96
C ALA A 138 -4.84 -8.80 -2.01
N ALA A 139 -5.01 -8.60 -0.70
CA ALA A 139 -5.01 -9.69 0.28
C ALA A 139 -6.16 -10.67 0.01
N ALA A 140 -7.38 -10.16 -0.18
CA ALA A 140 -8.55 -10.97 -0.50
C ALA A 140 -8.39 -11.76 -1.81
N LEU A 141 -7.74 -11.17 -2.82
CA LEU A 141 -7.39 -11.87 -4.07
C LEU A 141 -6.38 -13.00 -3.88
N ARG A 142 -5.35 -12.81 -3.04
CA ARG A 142 -4.39 -13.87 -2.74
C ARG A 142 -5.04 -15.04 -2.01
N GLU A 143 -5.94 -14.76 -1.08
CA GLU A 143 -6.72 -15.79 -0.39
C GLU A 143 -7.63 -16.56 -1.35
N ALA A 144 -8.33 -15.85 -2.25
CA ALA A 144 -9.12 -16.49 -3.29
C ALA A 144 -8.26 -17.31 -4.25
N ALA A 145 -7.06 -16.85 -4.59
CA ALA A 145 -6.14 -17.57 -5.45
C ALA A 145 -5.66 -18.87 -4.78
N ALA A 146 -5.38 -18.82 -3.48
CA ALA A 146 -5.04 -20.01 -2.70
C ALA A 146 -6.18 -21.05 -2.66
N ARG A 147 -7.44 -20.63 -2.81
CA ARG A 147 -8.61 -21.50 -2.96
C ARG A 147 -8.92 -21.91 -4.42
N GLY A 148 -8.19 -21.40 -5.41
CA GLY A 148 -8.47 -21.63 -6.82
C GLY A 148 -9.65 -20.83 -7.39
N GLU A 149 -10.07 -19.78 -6.70
CA GLU A 149 -11.27 -18.96 -7.03
C GLU A 149 -10.91 -17.60 -7.65
N ALA A 150 -9.64 -17.20 -7.64
CA ALA A 150 -9.27 -15.85 -8.05
C ALA A 150 -9.42 -15.61 -9.56
N PRO A 151 -9.94 -14.44 -9.96
CA PRO A 151 -9.97 -14.06 -11.36
C PRO A 151 -8.55 -13.86 -11.90
N GLY A 152 -8.27 -14.46 -13.05
CA GLY A 152 -7.08 -14.16 -13.85
C GLY A 152 -7.17 -12.80 -14.55
N LEU A 153 -6.19 -12.50 -15.40
CA LEU A 153 -6.19 -11.30 -16.22
C LEU A 153 -7.51 -11.21 -17.04
N PRO A 154 -8.25 -10.09 -16.95
CA PRO A 154 -9.50 -9.98 -17.68
C PRO A 154 -9.28 -10.03 -19.19
N PRO A 155 -10.02 -10.89 -19.91
CA PRO A 155 -9.92 -10.93 -21.36
C PRO A 155 -10.47 -9.64 -21.96
N LYS A 156 -9.85 -9.15 -23.04
CA LYS A 156 -10.40 -8.04 -23.81
C LYS A 156 -11.77 -8.44 -24.37
N PRO A 157 -12.86 -7.70 -24.09
CA PRO A 157 -14.18 -8.09 -24.55
C PRO A 157 -14.27 -8.03 -26.08
N ALA A 158 -14.92 -9.04 -26.67
CA ALA A 158 -15.19 -9.05 -28.10
C ALA A 158 -16.12 -7.89 -28.49
N ALA A 159 -15.94 -7.31 -29.69
CA ALA A 159 -16.78 -6.22 -30.18
C ALA A 159 -18.28 -6.57 -30.18
N SER A 160 -18.62 -7.85 -30.42
CA SER A 160 -20.00 -8.34 -30.37
C SER A 160 -20.58 -8.34 -28.94
N ALA A 161 -19.78 -8.66 -27.93
CA ALA A 161 -20.17 -8.61 -26.52
C ALA A 161 -20.41 -7.16 -26.08
N LEU A 162 -19.58 -6.21 -26.49
CA LEU A 162 -19.81 -4.78 -26.23
C LEU A 162 -21.08 -4.26 -26.91
N LYS A 163 -21.43 -4.77 -28.10
CA LYS A 163 -22.60 -4.31 -28.87
C LYS A 163 -23.92 -4.87 -28.33
N LYS A 164 -23.94 -6.14 -27.91
CA LYS A 164 -25.18 -6.86 -27.55
C LYS A 164 -25.30 -7.21 -26.07
N GLY A 165 -24.17 -7.29 -25.38
CA GLY A 165 -24.08 -7.74 -24.01
C GLY A 165 -24.48 -6.68 -22.99
N ARG A 166 -24.62 -7.15 -21.75
CA ARG A 166 -24.83 -6.34 -20.56
C ARG A 166 -23.48 -6.09 -19.88
N LEU A 167 -23.31 -4.89 -19.35
CA LEU A 167 -22.14 -4.57 -18.54
C LEU A 167 -22.35 -5.01 -17.10
N THR A 168 -21.31 -5.55 -16.47
CA THR A 168 -21.34 -5.94 -15.05
C THR A 168 -20.10 -5.44 -14.33
N LEU A 169 -20.26 -5.21 -13.02
CA LEU A 169 -19.14 -4.97 -12.12
C LEU A 169 -18.45 -6.32 -11.84
N PRO A 170 -17.16 -6.48 -12.15
CA PRO A 170 -16.43 -7.70 -11.83
C PRO A 170 -16.22 -7.84 -10.32
N PRO A 171 -15.92 -9.06 -9.82
CA PRO A 171 -15.44 -9.23 -8.45
C PRO A 171 -14.12 -8.46 -8.26
N TYR A 172 -13.83 -8.06 -7.03
CA TYR A 172 -12.61 -7.32 -6.67
C TYR A 172 -12.44 -5.98 -7.42
N LEU A 173 -13.55 -5.39 -7.87
CA LEU A 173 -13.61 -4.01 -8.32
C LEU A 173 -13.76 -3.08 -7.12
N LEU A 174 -12.86 -2.10 -7.02
CA LEU A 174 -12.95 -0.99 -6.10
C LEU A 174 -13.37 0.28 -6.83
N ALA A 175 -14.12 1.11 -6.13
CA ALA A 175 -14.44 2.46 -6.56
C ALA A 175 -14.28 3.42 -5.37
N ALA A 176 -13.70 4.60 -5.61
CA ALA A 176 -13.60 5.65 -4.62
C ALA A 176 -13.72 7.03 -5.27
N GLU A 177 -14.33 7.97 -4.58
CA GLU A 177 -14.28 9.39 -4.97
C GLU A 177 -13.16 10.07 -4.19
N LEU A 178 -12.21 10.67 -4.90
CA LEU A 178 -11.14 11.46 -4.30
C LEU A 178 -11.39 12.95 -4.55
N PRO A 179 -11.00 13.83 -3.61
CA PRO A 179 -11.21 15.27 -3.76
C PRO A 179 -10.33 15.89 -4.87
N LEU A 180 -9.22 15.23 -5.21
CA LEU A 180 -8.28 15.63 -6.25
C LEU A 180 -7.73 14.39 -6.99
N PRO A 181 -7.30 14.56 -8.25
CA PRO A 181 -6.53 13.55 -8.99
C PRO A 181 -5.32 13.06 -8.19
N THR A 182 -5.07 11.75 -8.20
CA THR A 182 -3.86 11.17 -7.57
C THR A 182 -2.59 11.70 -8.24
N GLY A 183 -2.66 12.06 -9.52
CA GLY A 183 -1.59 12.68 -10.27
C GLY A 183 -1.15 14.05 -9.72
N LEU A 184 -2.07 14.84 -9.17
CA LEU A 184 -1.72 16.14 -8.57
C LEU A 184 -0.95 15.97 -7.26
N LEU A 185 -1.39 15.07 -6.38
CA LEU A 185 -0.66 14.75 -5.16
C LEU A 185 0.72 14.15 -5.47
N ARG A 186 0.79 13.26 -6.47
CA ARG A 186 2.06 12.71 -6.94
C ARG A 186 3.00 13.80 -7.47
N ALA A 187 2.49 14.75 -8.24
CA ALA A 187 3.28 15.87 -8.75
C ALA A 187 3.78 16.78 -7.62
N ALA A 188 2.95 17.01 -6.58
CA ALA A 188 3.37 17.74 -5.38
C ALA A 188 4.50 17.03 -4.63
N LEU A 189 4.55 15.71 -4.71
CA LEU A 189 5.56 14.83 -4.12
C LEU A 189 6.67 14.48 -5.14
N ASP A 190 6.98 15.40 -6.05
CA ASP A 190 8.06 15.29 -7.04
C ASP A 190 8.01 14.04 -7.94
N GLY A 191 6.81 13.54 -8.24
CA GLY A 191 6.67 12.38 -9.11
C GLY A 191 6.93 11.06 -8.40
N VAL A 192 6.79 11.00 -7.07
CA VAL A 192 7.03 9.78 -6.29
C VAL A 192 6.33 8.54 -6.86
N SER A 193 7.00 7.41 -6.78
CA SER A 193 6.53 6.10 -7.20
C SER A 193 6.58 5.11 -6.05
N ALA A 194 5.95 3.94 -6.23
CA ALA A 194 6.06 2.85 -5.27
C ALA A 194 7.52 2.42 -5.02
N ALA A 195 8.37 2.46 -6.05
CA ALA A 195 9.75 1.96 -5.95
C ALA A 195 10.68 2.89 -5.16
N ASP A 196 10.44 4.21 -5.19
CA ASP A 196 11.34 5.23 -4.65
C ASP A 196 10.75 6.03 -3.47
N ALA A 197 9.51 5.77 -3.05
CA ALA A 197 8.85 6.50 -1.96
C ALA A 197 9.71 6.64 -0.70
N TRP A 198 10.23 5.53 -0.16
CA TRP A 198 11.09 5.60 1.02
C TRP A 198 12.42 6.32 0.75
N ALA A 199 13.04 6.08 -0.40
CA ALA A 199 14.32 6.70 -0.72
C ALA A 199 14.22 8.24 -0.77
N ARG A 200 13.10 8.77 -1.28
CA ARG A 200 12.85 10.22 -1.29
C ARG A 200 12.57 10.78 0.10
N VAL A 201 11.83 10.05 0.93
CA VAL A 201 11.59 10.41 2.34
C VAL A 201 12.91 10.45 3.11
N GLU A 202 13.72 9.40 3.00
CA GLU A 202 15.01 9.28 3.69
C GLU A 202 16.00 10.36 3.25
N ALA A 203 15.99 10.73 1.96
CA ALA A 203 16.83 11.80 1.42
C ALA A 203 16.35 13.22 1.79
N GLY A 204 15.19 13.39 2.42
CA GLY A 204 14.60 14.70 2.67
C GLY A 204 14.25 15.46 1.39
N ALA A 205 14.00 14.75 0.29
CA ALA A 205 13.84 15.33 -1.04
C ALA A 205 12.41 15.85 -1.33
N LEU A 206 11.52 15.79 -0.34
CA LEU A 206 10.10 16.11 -0.49
C LEU A 206 9.75 17.37 0.29
N ASP A 207 9.10 18.33 -0.37
CA ASP A 207 8.64 19.56 0.28
C ASP A 207 7.20 19.40 0.82
N PRO A 208 6.99 19.42 2.16
CA PRO A 208 5.66 19.33 2.74
C PRO A 208 4.76 20.52 2.36
N GLY A 209 5.34 21.69 2.07
CA GLY A 209 4.61 22.90 1.65
C GLY A 209 3.84 22.70 0.35
N ARG A 210 4.34 21.87 -0.57
CA ARG A 210 3.67 21.56 -1.84
C ARG A 210 2.40 20.75 -1.66
N VAL A 211 2.39 19.82 -0.70
CA VAL A 211 1.20 19.05 -0.34
C VAL A 211 0.13 19.98 0.23
N VAL A 212 0.51 20.93 1.08
CA VAL A 212 -0.39 21.95 1.62
C VAL A 212 -0.96 22.82 0.49
N THR A 213 -0.11 23.30 -0.42
CA THR A 213 -0.53 24.11 -1.57
C THR A 213 -1.56 23.38 -2.44
N VAL A 214 -1.29 22.12 -2.82
CA VAL A 214 -2.25 21.32 -3.62
C VAL A 214 -3.54 21.07 -2.87
N SER A 215 -3.48 20.83 -1.56
CA SER A 215 -4.70 20.63 -0.76
C SER A 215 -5.60 21.86 -0.64
N ARG A 216 -5.07 23.06 -0.90
CA ARG A 216 -5.82 24.33 -0.89
C ARG A 216 -6.37 24.72 -2.26
N ALA A 217 -5.99 24.00 -3.32
CA ALA A 217 -6.56 24.23 -4.64
C ALA A 217 -8.05 23.88 -4.67
N ASP A 218 -8.79 24.48 -5.61
CA ASP A 218 -10.20 24.15 -5.80
C ASP A 218 -10.37 22.65 -6.02
N PRO A 219 -11.31 21.98 -5.31
CA PRO A 219 -11.54 20.56 -5.48
C PRO A 219 -11.91 20.22 -6.92
N VAL A 220 -11.14 19.32 -7.51
CA VAL A 220 -11.43 18.70 -8.81
C VAL A 220 -11.68 17.23 -8.54
N PRO A 221 -12.90 16.85 -8.11
CA PRO A 221 -13.14 15.48 -7.67
C PRO A 221 -12.94 14.51 -8.84
N VAL A 222 -12.41 13.34 -8.53
CA VAL A 222 -12.24 12.24 -9.47
C VAL A 222 -12.84 10.97 -8.91
N THR A 223 -13.26 10.07 -9.79
CA THR A 223 -13.64 8.70 -9.43
C THR A 223 -12.53 7.76 -9.82
N MET A 224 -11.92 7.14 -8.83
CA MET A 224 -10.94 6.07 -8.99
C MET A 224 -11.68 4.74 -9.15
N LEU A 225 -11.26 3.96 -10.12
CA LEU A 225 -11.66 2.58 -10.31
C LEU A 225 -10.42 1.70 -10.30
N ALA A 226 -10.48 0.56 -9.63
CA ALA A 226 -9.43 -0.45 -9.68
C ALA A 226 -10.02 -1.85 -9.75
N ARG A 227 -9.66 -2.62 -10.77
CA ARG A 227 -9.98 -4.05 -10.84
C ARG A 227 -8.74 -4.85 -10.48
N GLY A 228 -8.81 -5.60 -9.39
CA GLY A 228 -7.75 -6.52 -9.02
C GLY A 228 -7.80 -7.81 -9.84
N TYR A 229 -6.63 -8.38 -10.14
CA TYR A 229 -6.48 -9.66 -10.84
C TYR A 229 -5.17 -10.36 -10.46
N VAL A 230 -5.11 -11.68 -10.63
CA VAL A 230 -3.87 -12.46 -10.47
C VAL A 230 -3.08 -12.39 -11.77
N ALA A 231 -1.90 -11.78 -11.70
CA ALA A 231 -0.99 -11.62 -12.84
C ALA A 231 -0.08 -12.84 -13.02
N GLY A 232 0.18 -13.59 -11.96
CA GLY A 232 0.97 -14.82 -11.99
C GLY A 232 0.95 -15.55 -10.65
N MET A 233 1.22 -16.84 -10.71
CA MET A 233 1.45 -17.67 -9.53
C MET A 233 2.76 -18.42 -9.75
N SER A 234 3.76 -18.18 -8.92
CA SER A 234 4.98 -19.00 -8.91
C SER A 234 4.87 -20.02 -7.78
N GLN A 235 5.02 -21.29 -8.16
CA GLN A 235 5.34 -22.35 -7.21
C GLN A 235 6.86 -22.37 -7.11
N ASP A 236 7.44 -21.65 -6.15
CA ASP A 236 8.83 -21.92 -5.82
C ASP A 236 8.90 -23.33 -5.25
N ARG A 237 9.53 -24.24 -5.99
CA ARG A 237 9.90 -25.59 -5.52
C ARG A 237 10.98 -25.45 -4.45
N ALA A 238 10.60 -25.08 -3.24
CA ALA A 238 11.42 -25.30 -2.05
C ALA A 238 11.03 -26.67 -1.46
N GLY A 239 12.03 -27.53 -1.22
CA GLY A 239 11.82 -28.93 -0.86
C GLY A 239 10.99 -29.16 0.40
N ALA A 240 10.29 -30.31 0.43
CA ALA A 240 9.62 -31.03 1.52
C ALA A 240 8.71 -30.28 2.53
N GLY A 241 8.76 -28.95 2.65
CA GLY A 241 7.86 -28.14 3.45
C GLY A 241 6.99 -27.31 2.52
N GLY A 242 5.66 -27.53 2.53
CA GLY A 242 4.74 -26.81 1.67
C GLY A 242 4.81 -25.30 1.89
N VAL A 243 5.52 -24.59 1.01
CA VAL A 243 5.51 -23.13 0.96
C VAL A 243 4.27 -22.70 0.17
N ALA A 244 3.48 -21.79 0.74
CA ALA A 244 2.33 -21.22 0.05
C ALA A 244 2.78 -20.56 -1.28
N PRO A 245 2.05 -20.76 -2.39
CA PRO A 245 2.43 -20.19 -3.68
C PRO A 245 2.52 -18.67 -3.62
N LEU A 246 3.52 -18.11 -4.30
CA LEU A 246 3.64 -16.66 -4.39
C LEU A 246 2.69 -16.16 -5.48
N VAL A 247 1.67 -15.42 -5.05
CA VAL A 247 0.62 -14.88 -5.92
C VAL A 247 0.90 -13.41 -6.21
N ASP A 248 1.24 -13.09 -7.47
CA ASP A 248 1.37 -11.72 -7.97
C ASP A 248 -0.03 -11.17 -8.26
N VAL A 249 -0.44 -10.15 -7.48
CA VAL A 249 -1.73 -9.47 -7.64
C VAL A 249 -1.47 -8.06 -8.14
N ARG A 250 -2.21 -7.67 -9.18
CA ARG A 250 -2.14 -6.34 -9.79
C ARG A 250 -3.53 -5.72 -9.87
N HIS A 251 -3.54 -4.39 -10.03
CA HIS A 251 -4.76 -3.63 -10.23
C HIS A 251 -4.71 -2.90 -11.56
N LEU A 252 -5.78 -3.04 -12.36
CA LEU A 252 -6.04 -2.14 -13.49
C LEU A 252 -6.76 -0.91 -12.95
N THR A 253 -6.05 0.21 -12.88
CA THR A 253 -6.57 1.46 -12.32
C THR A 253 -6.97 2.43 -13.42
N VAL A 254 -8.15 3.04 -13.28
CA VAL A 254 -8.62 4.14 -14.13
C VAL A 254 -9.08 5.29 -13.25
N GLU A 255 -8.68 6.50 -13.61
CA GLU A 255 -9.13 7.74 -12.99
C GLU A 255 -10.10 8.44 -13.95
N LEU A 256 -11.32 8.72 -13.46
CA LEU A 256 -12.36 9.42 -14.21
C LEU A 256 -12.58 10.81 -13.64
N SER A 257 -12.68 11.82 -14.50
CA SER A 257 -13.00 13.17 -14.07
C SER A 257 -14.41 13.25 -13.46
N GLY A 258 -14.53 13.99 -12.36
CA GLY A 258 -15.79 14.21 -11.66
C GLY A 258 -16.22 13.05 -10.76
N ARG A 259 -17.36 13.26 -10.11
CA ARG A 259 -18.07 12.27 -9.28
C ARG A 259 -18.92 11.37 -10.18
N GLN A 260 -18.53 10.11 -10.30
CA GLN A 260 -19.15 9.12 -11.17
C GLN A 260 -19.90 8.04 -10.37
N GLY A 261 -20.14 8.24 -9.06
CA GLY A 261 -20.87 7.26 -8.23
C GLY A 261 -22.23 6.85 -8.82
N ALA A 262 -22.99 7.80 -9.38
CA ALA A 262 -24.27 7.51 -10.04
C ALA A 262 -24.11 6.62 -11.29
N LEU A 263 -23.03 6.81 -12.07
CA LEU A 263 -22.73 5.97 -13.23
C LEU A 263 -22.45 4.52 -12.80
N LEU A 264 -21.76 4.33 -11.67
CA LEU A 264 -21.44 3.02 -11.14
C LEU A 264 -22.67 2.32 -10.53
N ALA A 265 -23.53 3.07 -9.85
CA ALA A 265 -24.79 2.55 -9.32
C ALA A 265 -25.67 1.96 -10.45
N MET A 266 -25.73 2.62 -11.61
CA MET A 266 -26.46 2.10 -12.77
C MET A 266 -25.96 0.74 -13.27
N LEU A 267 -24.69 0.38 -13.03
CA LEU A 267 -24.15 -0.91 -13.47
C LEU A 267 -24.75 -2.10 -12.69
N GLN A 268 -25.40 -1.85 -11.55
CA GLN A 268 -26.14 -2.88 -10.81
C GLN A 268 -27.33 -3.44 -11.61
N GLU A 269 -27.95 -2.61 -12.45
CA GLU A 269 -29.07 -3.01 -13.33
C GLU A 269 -28.61 -3.79 -14.57
N ARG A 270 -27.29 -3.95 -14.74
CA ARG A 270 -26.66 -4.63 -15.88
C ARG A 270 -27.14 -4.07 -17.22
N PRO A 271 -26.93 -2.76 -17.48
CA PRO A 271 -27.45 -2.10 -18.67
C PRO A 271 -26.73 -2.60 -19.92
N ARG A 272 -27.40 -2.51 -21.07
CA ARG A 272 -26.73 -2.66 -22.38
C ARG A 272 -26.22 -1.29 -22.81
N LEU A 273 -25.01 -1.26 -23.38
CA LEU A 273 -24.38 -0.02 -23.84
C LEU A 273 -25.25 0.80 -24.82
N ARG A 274 -26.03 0.12 -25.66
CA ARG A 274 -26.88 0.75 -26.68
C ARG A 274 -28.12 1.44 -26.11
N ASP A 275 -28.52 1.08 -24.89
CA ASP A 275 -29.73 1.61 -24.24
C ASP A 275 -29.39 2.86 -23.38
N LEU A 276 -28.12 3.26 -23.35
CA LEU A 276 -27.61 4.36 -22.53
C LEU A 276 -27.39 5.65 -23.34
N PRO A 277 -27.49 6.83 -22.71
CA PRO A 277 -27.09 8.09 -23.33
C PRO A 277 -25.66 8.03 -23.86
N ALA A 278 -25.43 8.61 -25.05
CA ALA A 278 -24.16 8.49 -25.79
C ALA A 278 -22.91 8.84 -24.96
N ALA A 279 -23.00 9.87 -24.11
CA ALA A 279 -21.91 10.27 -23.21
C ALA A 279 -21.54 9.15 -22.21
N ARG A 280 -22.54 8.55 -21.57
CA ARG A 280 -22.34 7.45 -20.60
C ARG A 280 -21.87 6.17 -21.30
N ALA A 281 -22.49 5.84 -22.43
CA ALA A 281 -22.11 4.69 -23.24
C ALA A 281 -20.63 4.76 -23.67
N ARG A 282 -20.12 5.96 -24.01
CA ARG A 282 -18.71 6.17 -24.37
C ARG A 282 -17.76 5.88 -23.21
N VAL A 283 -18.07 6.39 -22.01
CA VAL A 283 -17.25 6.17 -20.81
C VAL A 283 -17.22 4.68 -20.44
N LEU A 284 -18.40 4.06 -20.34
CA LEU A 284 -18.51 2.65 -19.97
C LEU A 284 -17.88 1.70 -21.01
N ARG A 285 -17.96 2.04 -22.29
CA ARG A 285 -17.25 1.31 -23.35
C ARG A 285 -15.74 1.36 -23.13
N ARG A 286 -15.17 2.54 -22.86
CA ARG A 286 -13.74 2.69 -22.58
C ARG A 286 -13.31 1.88 -21.37
N LEU A 287 -14.12 1.85 -20.31
CA LEU A 287 -13.86 1.05 -19.11
C LEU A 287 -13.88 -0.46 -19.41
N ALA A 288 -14.83 -0.93 -20.21
CA ALA A 288 -14.87 -2.32 -20.63
C ALA A 288 -13.69 -2.69 -21.56
N GLU A 289 -13.33 -1.80 -22.50
CA GLU A 289 -12.15 -1.98 -23.37
C GLU A 289 -10.83 -1.97 -22.59
N ALA A 290 -10.75 -1.23 -21.48
CA ALA A 290 -9.63 -1.22 -20.55
C ALA A 290 -9.64 -2.43 -19.58
N GLY A 291 -10.64 -3.32 -19.67
CA GLY A 291 -10.76 -4.50 -18.82
C GLY A 291 -11.24 -4.22 -17.39
N VAL A 292 -11.67 -2.99 -17.08
CA VAL A 292 -12.20 -2.61 -15.76
C VAL A 292 -13.61 -3.15 -15.54
N LEU A 293 -14.42 -3.22 -16.59
CA LEU A 293 -15.78 -3.78 -16.57
C LEU A 293 -15.86 -5.06 -17.40
N ASP A 294 -16.78 -5.95 -17.03
CA ASP A 294 -17.10 -7.13 -17.83
C ASP A 294 -18.26 -6.85 -18.78
N ALA A 295 -18.24 -7.49 -19.94
CA ALA A 295 -19.33 -7.48 -20.91
C ALA A 295 -19.81 -8.92 -21.15
N ILE A 296 -20.94 -9.27 -20.54
CA ILE A 296 -21.55 -10.60 -20.63
C ILE A 296 -22.66 -10.61 -21.68
N ARG A 297 -22.81 -11.72 -22.42
CA ARG A 297 -23.83 -11.84 -23.47
C ARG A 297 -25.24 -11.95 -22.89
#